data_AF-A0A4Z2JAW3-F1
#
_entry.id   AF-A0A4Z2JAW3-F1
#
_cell.length_a   1.000
_cell.length_b   1.000
_cell.length_c   1.000
_cell.angle_alpha   90.00
_cell.angle_beta   90.00
_cell.angle_gamma   90.00
#
_symmetry.space_group_name_H-M   'P 1'
#
loop_
_entity.id
_entity.type
_entity.pdbx_description
1 polymer ?
#
loop_
_entity_poly.entity_id
_entity_poly.type
_entity_poly.pdbx_seq_one_letter_code
_entity_poly.pdbx_strand_id
1 'polypeptide(L)'
;MDASLACRFKHAVGECSGKFLRYYYDSVHDKCKKFLWSGCIGNGNRFNEQGSCNATCAGIHAIICGVLLSVIIAAIFITVIVLTVQSKKKSPKTKAERKSNEPKPSSPLQDTGIEME
;
A
#
# COMPACT_ATOMS: atom_id res chain seq x y z
N MET A 1 -13.31 6.53 -27.73
CA MET A 1 -13.17 5.13 -27.28
C MET A 1 -11.72 4.91 -26.91
N ASP A 2 -11.44 4.38 -25.73
CA ASP A 2 -10.08 4.21 -25.22
C ASP A 2 -9.38 3.01 -25.90
N ALA A 3 -8.45 3.30 -26.80
CA ALA A 3 -7.68 2.30 -27.52
C ALA A 3 -6.73 1.50 -26.61
N SER A 4 -6.37 2.05 -25.43
CA SER A 4 -5.41 1.43 -24.52
C SER A 4 -5.98 0.19 -23.80
N LEU A 5 -7.31 0.07 -23.70
CA LEU A 5 -7.94 -1.12 -23.11
C LEU A 5 -7.58 -2.40 -23.88
N ALA A 6 -7.36 -2.29 -25.20
CA ALA A 6 -6.95 -3.39 -26.03
C ALA A 6 -5.62 -4.02 -25.59
N CYS A 7 -4.70 -3.22 -25.06
CA CYS A 7 -3.38 -3.67 -24.61
C CYS A 7 -3.43 -4.68 -23.45
N ARG A 8 -4.58 -4.83 -22.77
CA ARG A 8 -4.77 -5.82 -21.71
C ARG A 8 -5.09 -7.23 -22.21
N PHE A 9 -5.51 -7.36 -23.47
CA PHE A 9 -5.82 -8.67 -24.06
C PHE A 9 -4.55 -9.38 -24.53
N LYS A 10 -4.58 -10.71 -24.60
CA LYS A 10 -3.56 -11.47 -25.34
C LYS A 10 -3.69 -11.22 -26.84
N HIS A 11 -2.63 -11.45 -27.61
CA HIS A 11 -2.75 -11.45 -29.07
C HIS A 11 -3.72 -12.56 -29.54
N ALA A 12 -4.48 -12.27 -30.60
CA ALA A 12 -5.41 -13.23 -31.19
C ALA A 12 -5.02 -13.50 -32.64
N VAL A 13 -4.62 -14.74 -32.92
CA VAL A 13 -4.25 -15.20 -34.27
C VAL A 13 -5.48 -15.18 -35.19
N GLY A 14 -6.67 -15.55 -34.68
CA GLY A 14 -7.88 -15.72 -35.49
C GLY A 14 -7.93 -17.07 -36.21
N GLU A 15 -8.96 -17.30 -37.01
CA GLU A 15 -9.30 -18.62 -37.57
C GLU A 15 -9.18 -18.70 -39.10
N CYS A 16 -8.74 -17.63 -39.75
CA CYS A 16 -8.44 -17.64 -41.19
C CYS A 16 -7.09 -18.30 -41.50
N SER A 17 -6.72 -18.36 -42.78
CA SER A 17 -5.47 -19.02 -43.24
C SER A 17 -4.37 -18.05 -43.70
N GLY A 18 -4.58 -16.74 -43.55
CA GLY A 18 -3.59 -15.73 -43.90
C GLY A 18 -2.40 -15.68 -42.93
N LYS A 19 -1.33 -15.00 -43.32
CA LYS A 19 -0.14 -14.78 -42.49
C LYS A 19 0.30 -13.33 -42.57
N PHE A 20 -0.33 -12.48 -41.78
CA PHE A 20 -0.04 -11.05 -41.76
C PHE A 20 0.81 -10.71 -40.54
N LEU A 21 2.01 -10.18 -40.78
CA LEU A 21 2.85 -9.69 -39.70
C LEU A 21 2.19 -8.49 -39.03
N ARG A 22 1.98 -8.57 -37.72
CA ARG A 22 1.44 -7.51 -36.88
C ARG A 22 2.22 -7.41 -35.58
N TYR A 23 2.00 -6.34 -34.85
CA TYR A 23 2.54 -6.13 -33.52
C TYR A 23 1.42 -6.26 -32.48
N TYR A 24 1.72 -6.82 -31.33
CA TYR A 24 0.86 -6.83 -30.16
C TYR A 24 1.68 -6.39 -28.95
N TYR A 25 1.03 -5.80 -27.97
CA TYR A 25 1.64 -5.48 -26.69
C TYR A 25 1.62 -6.71 -25.77
N ASP A 26 2.81 -7.14 -25.34
CA ASP A 26 3.00 -8.16 -24.32
C ASP A 26 3.11 -7.48 -22.96
N SER A 27 2.03 -7.51 -22.20
CA SER A 27 1.95 -6.89 -20.87
C SER A 27 2.85 -7.57 -19.84
N VAL A 28 3.19 -8.85 -20.01
CA VAL A 28 4.09 -9.56 -19.08
C VAL A 28 5.50 -9.00 -19.17
N HIS A 29 5.92 -8.60 -20.37
CA HIS A 29 7.26 -8.11 -20.63
C HIS A 29 7.33 -6.60 -20.90
N ASP A 30 6.20 -5.90 -20.79
CA ASP A 30 6.04 -4.48 -21.10
C ASP A 30 6.65 -4.08 -22.46
N LYS A 31 6.38 -4.88 -23.51
CA LYS A 31 6.94 -4.62 -24.85
C LYS A 31 6.02 -5.02 -25.98
N CYS A 32 6.08 -4.26 -27.07
CA CYS A 32 5.47 -4.66 -28.32
C CYS A 32 6.29 -5.75 -29.03
N LYS A 33 5.64 -6.87 -29.34
CA LYS A 33 6.21 -8.04 -30.01
C LYS A 33 5.50 -8.30 -31.33
N LYS A 34 6.18 -8.98 -32.25
CA LYS A 34 5.61 -9.43 -33.52
C LYS A 34 4.77 -10.69 -33.33
N PHE A 35 3.70 -10.83 -34.11
CA PHE A 35 2.94 -12.07 -34.27
C PHE A 35 2.33 -12.17 -35.67
N LEU A 36 1.91 -13.37 -36.07
CA LEU A 36 1.17 -13.59 -37.31
C LEU A 36 -0.33 -13.61 -37.03
N TRP A 37 -1.06 -12.68 -37.65
CA TRP A 37 -2.51 -12.65 -37.65
C TRP A 37 -3.04 -13.36 -38.90
N SER A 38 -4.11 -14.11 -38.74
CA SER A 38 -4.73 -14.94 -39.78
C SER A 38 -5.47 -14.15 -40.86
N GLY A 39 -5.74 -12.86 -40.64
CA GLY A 39 -6.48 -12.02 -41.58
C GLY A 39 -7.96 -11.82 -41.26
N CYS A 40 -8.50 -12.51 -40.26
CA CYS A 40 -9.85 -12.27 -39.75
C CYS A 40 -9.96 -12.51 -38.25
N ILE A 41 -11.05 -12.03 -37.65
CA ILE A 41 -11.40 -12.23 -36.23
C ILE A 41 -10.27 -11.74 -35.29
N GLY A 42 -10.47 -11.90 -33.99
CA GLY A 42 -9.51 -11.55 -32.94
C GLY A 42 -9.91 -10.30 -32.18
N ASN A 43 -8.91 -9.57 -31.68
CA ASN A 43 -9.13 -8.42 -30.79
C ASN A 43 -8.25 -7.23 -31.19
N GLY A 44 -8.38 -6.14 -30.44
CA GLY A 44 -7.70 -4.87 -30.69
C GLY A 44 -6.21 -4.84 -30.34
N ASN A 45 -5.64 -5.87 -29.67
CA ASN A 45 -4.21 -5.92 -29.39
C ASN A 45 -3.42 -6.34 -30.65
N ARG A 46 -3.55 -5.53 -31.71
CA ARG A 46 -3.03 -5.81 -33.04
C ARG A 46 -2.81 -4.50 -33.78
N PHE A 47 -1.54 -4.19 -34.00
CA PHE A 47 -1.06 -2.97 -34.62
C PHE A 47 -0.27 -3.30 -35.90
N ASN A 48 -0.29 -2.40 -36.88
CA ASN A 48 0.48 -2.57 -38.11
C ASN A 48 1.97 -2.28 -37.89
N GLU A 49 2.27 -1.35 -37.00
CA GLU A 49 3.62 -0.84 -36.74
C GLU A 49 3.97 -0.93 -35.26
N GLN A 50 5.26 -1.13 -34.97
CA GLN A 50 5.76 -1.16 -33.59
C GLN A 50 5.58 0.19 -32.89
N GLY A 51 5.75 1.30 -33.62
CA GLY A 51 5.60 2.66 -33.08
C GLY A 51 4.18 2.93 -32.58
N SER A 52 3.16 2.58 -33.38
CA SER A 52 1.75 2.69 -32.98
C SER A 52 1.41 1.81 -31.76
N CYS A 53 1.95 0.59 -31.70
CA CYS A 53 1.79 -0.28 -30.54
C CYS A 53 2.38 0.36 -29.27
N ASN A 54 3.62 0.83 -29.34
CA ASN A 54 4.29 1.46 -28.20
C ASN A 54 3.54 2.73 -27.75
N ALA A 55 3.15 3.59 -28.68
CA ALA A 55 2.43 4.83 -28.38
C ALA A 55 1.06 4.57 -27.71
N THR A 56 0.41 3.45 -28.05
CA THR A 56 -0.90 3.10 -27.47
C THR A 56 -0.79 2.41 -26.11
N CYS A 57 0.25 1.58 -25.92
CA CYS A 57 0.30 0.62 -24.81
C CYS A 57 1.43 0.82 -23.79
N ALA A 58 2.43 1.65 -24.07
CA ALA A 58 3.56 1.83 -23.15
C ALA A 58 3.09 2.42 -21.81
N GLY A 59 3.66 1.92 -20.71
CA GLY A 59 3.46 2.47 -19.37
C GLY A 59 2.20 2.01 -18.63
N ILE A 60 1.36 1.15 -19.23
CA ILE A 60 0.14 0.64 -18.56
C ILE A 60 0.49 -0.12 -17.27
N HIS A 61 1.57 -0.93 -17.27
CA HIS A 61 1.98 -1.67 -16.08
C HIS A 61 2.74 -0.83 -15.06
N ALA A 62 3.45 0.22 -15.49
CA ALA A 62 4.19 1.11 -14.59
C ALA A 62 3.24 1.79 -13.58
N ILE A 63 2.04 2.15 -14.03
CA ILE A 63 1.02 2.75 -13.17
C ILE A 63 0.51 1.74 -12.13
N ILE A 64 0.20 0.51 -12.55
CA ILE A 64 -0.36 -0.52 -11.66
C ILE A 64 0.69 -0.98 -10.64
N CYS A 65 1.92 -1.25 -11.06
CA CYS A 65 3.01 -1.62 -10.15
C CYS A 65 3.35 -0.47 -9.18
N GLY A 66 3.40 0.77 -9.66
CA GLY A 66 3.66 1.93 -8.81
C GLY A 66 2.58 2.14 -7.74
N VAL A 67 1.30 2.02 -8.10
CA VAL A 67 0.18 2.13 -7.17
C VAL A 67 0.15 0.96 -6.18
N LEU A 68 0.36 -0.27 -6.64
CA LEU A 68 0.41 -1.43 -5.74
C LEU A 68 1.57 -1.33 -4.75
N LEU A 69 2.77 -0.96 -5.21
CA LEU A 69 3.93 -0.78 -4.35
C LEU A 69 3.72 0.36 -3.34
N SER A 70 3.13 1.49 -3.76
CA SER A 70 2.86 2.61 -2.86
C SER A 70 1.83 2.26 -1.79
N VAL A 71 0.76 1.51 -2.13
CA VAL A 71 -0.24 1.03 -1.17
C VAL A 71 0.37 0.04 -0.19
N ILE A 72 1.21 -0.90 -0.66
CA ILE A 72 1.90 -1.87 0.21
C ILE A 72 2.83 -1.14 1.18
N ILE A 73 3.64 -0.18 0.70
CA ILE A 73 4.55 0.60 1.56
C ILE A 73 3.76 1.42 2.59
N ALA A 74 2.67 2.08 2.18
CA ALA A 74 1.81 2.83 3.08
C ALA A 74 1.20 1.91 4.16
N ALA A 75 0.71 0.73 3.78
CA ALA A 75 0.17 -0.25 4.73
C ALA A 75 1.25 -0.74 5.72
N ILE A 76 2.47 -1.03 5.25
CA ILE A 76 3.59 -1.42 6.11
C ILE A 76 3.94 -0.27 7.08
N PHE A 77 4.00 0.96 6.59
CA PHE A 77 4.32 2.11 7.43
C PHE A 77 3.24 2.36 8.51
N ILE A 78 1.96 2.30 8.12
CA ILE A 78 0.82 2.42 9.04
C ILE A 78 0.85 1.32 10.10
N THR A 79 1.08 0.06 9.71
CA THR A 79 1.14 -1.06 10.66
C THR A 79 2.29 -0.91 11.64
N VAL A 80 3.47 -0.47 11.20
CA VAL A 80 4.61 -0.18 12.09
C VAL A 80 4.29 0.95 13.07
N ILE A 81 3.66 2.05 12.63
CA ILE A 81 3.22 3.13 13.53
C ILE A 81 2.24 2.60 14.58
N VAL A 82 1.25 1.81 14.19
CA VAL A 82 0.27 1.25 15.14
C VAL A 82 0.96 0.35 16.17
N LEU A 83 1.86 -0.53 15.75
CA LEU A 83 2.60 -1.43 16.64
C LEU A 83 3.49 -0.64 17.62
N THR A 84 4.19 0.40 17.15
CA THR A 84 5.03 1.26 18.01
C THR A 84 4.21 2.09 19.00
N VAL A 85 3.01 2.56 18.61
CA VAL A 85 2.07 3.26 19.52
C VAL A 85 1.47 2.31 20.55
N GLN A 86 1.16 1.06 20.19
CA GLN A 86 0.71 0.04 21.14
C GLN A 86 1.78 -0.29 22.18
N SER A 87 3.05 -0.34 21.79
CA SER A 87 4.19 -0.52 22.71
C SER A 87 4.33 0.64 23.72
N LYS A 88 3.90 1.86 23.37
CA LYS A 88 3.88 3.00 24.30
C LYS A 88 2.61 3.07 25.19
N LYS A 89 1.56 2.30 24.91
CA LYS A 89 0.31 2.31 25.69
C LYS A 89 0.26 1.33 26.86
N LYS A 90 1.27 0.48 27.04
CA LYS A 90 1.34 -0.45 28.18
C LYS A 90 2.23 0.08 29.30
N SER A 91 1.82 1.19 29.93
CA SER A 91 2.32 1.55 31.26
C SER A 91 1.43 0.87 32.33
N PRO A 92 2.00 0.22 33.36
CA PRO A 92 1.26 -0.54 34.36
C PRO A 92 0.49 0.41 35.31
N LYS A 93 -0.81 0.19 35.49
CA LYS A 93 -1.57 0.84 36.57
C LYS A 93 -1.24 0.17 37.90
N THR A 94 -0.30 0.74 38.64
CA THR A 94 -0.24 0.54 40.10
C THR A 94 -1.52 1.13 40.69
N LYS A 95 -2.48 0.28 41.06
CA LYS A 95 -3.66 0.68 41.83
C LYS A 95 -3.28 0.69 43.32
N ALA A 96 -3.30 1.87 43.91
CA ALA A 96 -3.42 2.02 45.36
C ALA A 96 -4.86 1.68 45.81
N GLU A 97 -4.98 1.21 47.07
CA GLU A 97 -6.02 1.58 48.07
C GLU A 97 -6.78 0.42 48.74
N ARG A 98 -6.63 0.31 50.09
CA ARG A 98 -7.66 0.19 51.16
C ARG A 98 -6.96 -0.06 52.52
N LYS A 99 -7.34 0.37 53.74
CA LYS A 99 -8.15 1.41 54.42
C LYS A 99 -8.28 0.94 55.89
N SER A 100 -8.07 1.77 56.91
CA SER A 100 -8.68 1.68 58.28
C SER A 100 -8.10 2.80 59.17
N ASN A 101 -8.80 3.92 59.39
CA ASN A 101 -9.74 4.27 60.49
C ASN A 101 -9.10 5.13 61.61
N GLU A 102 -9.82 6.21 61.97
CA GLU A 102 -9.64 7.29 62.97
C GLU A 102 -9.46 6.77 64.44
N PRO A 103 -8.88 7.47 65.46
CA PRO A 103 -9.27 8.80 65.95
C PRO A 103 -8.18 9.82 66.40
N LYS A 104 -8.54 11.11 66.33
CA LYS A 104 -7.86 12.27 66.94
C LYS A 104 -8.05 12.24 68.47
N PRO A 105 -7.06 12.69 69.25
CA PRO A 105 -7.35 13.73 70.24
C PRO A 105 -6.33 14.88 70.24
N SER A 106 -6.86 16.02 70.67
CA SER A 106 -6.30 17.35 70.81
C SER A 106 -5.34 17.53 71.99
N SER A 107 -4.44 18.53 71.85
CA SER A 107 -4.04 19.60 72.82
C SER A 107 -2.51 19.83 72.86
N PRO A 108 -1.98 20.89 73.51
CA PRO A 108 -1.69 22.16 72.85
C PRO A 108 -0.24 22.70 73.03
N LEU A 109 0.14 23.58 72.11
CA LEU A 109 0.97 24.80 72.21
C LEU A 109 2.01 25.00 73.35
N GLN A 110 3.24 25.31 72.90
CA GLN A 110 4.23 26.32 73.36
C GLN A 110 5.13 26.16 74.60
N ASP A 111 6.41 26.47 74.31
CA ASP A 111 7.36 27.33 75.04
C ASP A 111 7.82 26.96 76.46
N THR A 112 9.13 26.79 76.60
CA THR A 112 9.92 27.43 77.66
C THR A 112 11.37 27.50 77.24
N GLY A 113 11.89 28.71 77.05
CA GLY A 113 13.29 29.01 77.36
C GLY A 113 13.50 29.17 78.87
N ILE A 114 14.75 28.93 79.31
CA ILE A 114 15.58 29.71 80.25
C ILE A 114 16.67 28.79 80.85
N GLU A 115 17.93 29.16 80.55
CA GLU A 115 19.18 29.29 81.36
C GLU A 115 19.42 28.32 82.55
N MET A 116 20.64 27.99 83.00
CA MET A 116 21.90 28.73 83.15
C MET A 116 23.06 27.73 83.33
N GLU A 117 24.21 27.93 82.70
CA GLU A 117 25.48 28.32 83.37
C GLU A 117 26.38 29.02 82.35
#